data_AF-A0A816KRE2-F1
#
_entry.id   AF-A0A816KRE2-F1
#
_cell.length_a   1.000
_cell.length_b   1.000
_cell.length_c   1.000
_cell.angle_alpha   90.00
_cell.angle_beta   90.00
_cell.angle_gamma   90.00
#
_symmetry.space_group_name_H-M   'P 1'
#
loop_
_entity.id
_entity.type
_entity.pdbx_description
1 polymer ?
#
loop_
_entity_poly.entity_id
_entity_poly.type
_entity_poly.pdbx_seq_one_letter_code
_entity_poly.pdbx_strand_id
1 'polypeptide(L)' 'FSLADTAKTEHLLALEGAKERLKLFKADLLEECSFEQAIEGCDAVFHTASPVKYIVTDPQ' A
#
# COMPACT_ATOMS: atom_id res chain seq x y z
N PHE A 1 -0.31 -0.88 10.22
CA PHE A 1 -1.39 -0.62 9.23
C PHE A 1 -2.43 -1.75 9.31
N SER A 2 -3.73 -1.42 9.21
CA SER A 2 -4.86 -2.38 9.19
C SER A 2 -5.69 -2.15 7.93
N LEU A 3 -6.12 -3.22 7.26
CA LEU A 3 -6.99 -3.12 6.08
C LEU A 3 -8.41 -2.62 6.42
N ALA A 4 -8.81 -2.72 7.69
CA ALA A 4 -10.08 -2.20 8.19
C ALA A 4 -10.05 -0.69 8.54
N ASP A 5 -8.90 -0.03 8.38
CA ASP A 5 -8.76 1.42 8.57
C ASP A 5 -9.40 2.16 7.38
N THR A 6 -10.71 2.44 7.51
CA THR A 6 -11.51 3.04 6.44
C THR A 6 -10.97 4.38 5.99
N ALA A 7 -10.41 5.18 6.90
CA ALA A 7 -9.78 6.46 6.54
C ALA A 7 -8.65 6.28 5.52
N LYS A 8 -7.97 5.13 5.51
CA LYS A 8 -6.87 4.82 4.58
C LYS A 8 -7.28 3.96 3.40
N THR A 9 -8.38 3.20 3.47
CA THR A 9 -8.72 2.22 2.44
C THR A 9 -9.97 2.58 1.62
N GLU A 10 -10.90 3.37 2.17
CA GLU A 10 -12.18 3.66 1.53
C GLU A 10 -12.03 4.34 0.17
N HIS A 11 -11.16 5.34 0.07
CA HIS A 11 -10.94 6.06 -1.18
C HIS A 11 -10.37 5.18 -2.30
N LEU A 12 -9.56 4.17 -1.95
CA LEU A 12 -9.04 3.19 -2.92
C LEU A 12 -10.14 2.23 -3.38
N LEU A 13 -10.98 1.79 -2.45
CA LEU A 13 -12.11 0.88 -2.73
C LEU A 13 -13.26 1.57 -3.47
N ALA A 14 -13.32 2.91 -3.43
CA ALA A 14 -14.30 3.71 -4.17
C ALA A 14 -13.91 3.95 -5.65
N LEU A 15 -12.70 3.57 -6.08
CA LEU A 15 -12.28 3.70 -7.47
C LEU A 15 -13.11 2.82 -8.41
N GLU A 16 -13.31 3.28 -9.64
CA GLU A 16 -14.05 2.52 -10.64
C GLU A 16 -13.35 1.18 -10.96
N GLY A 17 -14.09 0.08 -10.80
CA GLY A 17 -13.56 -1.26 -11.01
C GLY A 17 -12.71 -1.81 -9.87
N ALA A 18 -12.65 -1.14 -8.71
CA ALA A 18 -11.87 -1.60 -7.56
C ALA A 18 -12.40 -2.93 -7.00
N LYS A 19 -13.71 -3.12 -6.96
CA LYS A 19 -14.32 -4.36 -6.43
C LYS A 19 -13.93 -5.61 -7.22
N GLU A 20 -13.63 -5.44 -8.50
CA GLU A 20 -13.32 -6.52 -9.44
C GLU A 20 -11.81 -6.71 -9.65
N ARG A 21 -11.03 -5.61 -9.59
CA ARG A 21 -9.61 -5.62 -10.02
C ARG A 21 -8.61 -5.18 -8.97
N LEU A 22 -9.04 -4.58 -7.86
CA LEU A 22 -8.16 -4.10 -6.80
C LEU A 22 -8.23 -5.02 -5.59
N LYS A 23 -7.09 -5.62 -5.23
CA LYS A 23 -6.93 -6.37 -3.99
C LYS A 23 -5.92 -5.66 -3.09
N LEU A 24 -6.35 -5.30 -1.89
CA LEU A 24 -5.47 -4.69 -0.89
C LEU A 24 -4.81 -5.78 -0.05
N PHE A 25 -3.51 -5.63 0.15
CA PHE A 25 -2.71 -6.49 1.03
C PHE A 25 -2.06 -5.62 2.11
N LYS A 26 -1.85 -6.20 3.29
CA LYS A 26 -1.02 -5.57 4.32
C LYS A 26 0.43 -6.00 4.06
N ALA A 27 1.32 -5.03 3.91
CA ALA A 27 2.75 -5.25 3.81
C ALA A 27 3.51 -4.15 4.57
N ASP A 28 4.68 -4.47 5.07
CA ASP A 28 5.63 -3.54 5.69
C ASP A 28 6.95 -3.56 4.91
N LEU A 29 7.48 -2.38 4.61
CA LEU A 29 8.70 -2.21 3.81
C LEU A 29 9.94 -2.76 4.53
N LEU A 30 9.94 -2.77 5.86
CA LEU A 30 11.10 -3.18 6.67
C LEU A 30 10.98 -4.62 7.18
N GLU A 31 9.85 -5.29 6.95
CA GLU A 31 9.62 -6.68 7.34
C GLU A 31 9.95 -7.61 6.18
N GLU A 32 10.82 -8.59 6.43
CA GLU A 32 11.16 -9.61 5.44
C GLU A 32 9.91 -10.39 5.01
N CYS A 33 9.88 -10.79 3.73
CA CYS A 33 8.80 -11.58 3.14
C CYS A 33 7.38 -10.92 3.16
N SER A 34 7.24 -9.68 3.62
CA SER A 34 5.94 -9.01 3.79
C SER A 34 5.18 -8.78 2.47
N PHE A 35 5.88 -8.85 1.32
CA PHE A 35 5.29 -8.65 -0.01
C PHE A 35 5.04 -9.94 -0.80
N GLU A 36 5.46 -11.12 -0.31
CA GLU A 36 5.42 -12.37 -1.10
C GLU A 36 4.02 -12.68 -1.65
N GLN A 37 3.00 -12.62 -0.79
CA GLN A 37 1.61 -12.88 -1.18
C GLN A 37 1.04 -11.85 -2.18
N ALA A 38 1.55 -10.61 -2.14
CA ALA A 38 1.10 -9.55 -3.04
C ALA A 38 1.77 -9.64 -4.42
N ILE A 39 2.93 -10.30 -4.50
CA ILE A 39 3.74 -10.46 -5.72
C ILE A 39 3.46 -11.79 -6.42
N GLU A 40 2.98 -12.79 -5.68
CA GLU A 40 2.69 -14.12 -6.23
C GLU A 40 1.73 -14.04 -7.44
N GLY A 41 2.18 -14.56 -8.59
CA GLY A 41 1.41 -14.58 -9.83
C GLY A 41 1.36 -13.25 -10.59
N CYS A 42 2.08 -12.22 -10.17
CA CYS A 42 2.20 -10.97 -10.93
C CYS A 42 3.18 -11.11 -12.10
N ASP A 43 2.80 -10.60 -13.28
CA ASP A 43 3.69 -10.50 -14.45
C ASP A 43 4.75 -9.40 -14.29
N ALA A 44 4.41 -8.33 -13.56
CA ALA A 44 5.28 -7.19 -13.30
C ALA A 44 4.99 -6.58 -11.94
N VAL A 45 6.02 -6.01 -11.30
CA VAL A 45 5.92 -5.34 -9.99
C VAL A 45 6.44 -3.90 -10.11
N PHE A 46 5.62 -2.95 -9.69
CA PHE A 46 6.01 -1.54 -9.56
C PHE A 46 6.27 -1.21 -8.09
N HIS A 47 7.54 -1.10 -7.71
CA HIS A 47 7.93 -0.74 -6.35
C HIS A 47 8.00 0.78 -6.18
N THR A 48 6.92 1.38 -5.67
CA THR A 48 6.84 2.83 -5.40
C THR A 48 7.10 3.18 -3.92
N ALA A 49 7.11 2.17 -3.04
CA ALA A 49 7.29 2.37 -1.62
C ALA A 49 8.72 2.85 -1.31
N SER A 50 8.84 4.07 -0.80
CA SER A 50 10.09 4.63 -0.30
C SER A 50 9.83 5.27 1.05
N PRO A 51 10.67 5.03 2.07
CA PRO A 51 10.49 5.64 3.37
C PRO A 51 10.81 7.14 3.25
N VAL A 52 9.78 7.97 3.09
CA VAL A 52 9.94 9.42 3.10
C VAL A 52 10.07 9.89 4.55
N LYS A 53 11.28 10.33 4.93
CA LYS A 53 11.51 11.02 6.21
C LYS A 53 11.27 12.51 6.00
N TYR A 54 10.12 13.01 6.45
CA TYR A 54 9.90 14.45 6.54
C TYR A 54 10.68 14.99 7.74
N ILE A 55 11.94 15.37 7.53
CA ILE A 55 12.69 16.17 8.52
C ILE A 55 12.28 17.62 8.26
N VAL A 56 11.22 18.07 8.91
CA VAL A 56 10.82 19.47 8.87
C VAL A 56 11.40 20.15 10.09
N THR A 57 12.44 20.95 9.89
CA THR A 57 13.07 21.70 10.99
C THR A 57 12.25 22.93 11.40
N ASP A 58 11.32 23.38 10.55
CA ASP A 58 10.30 24.42 10.84
C ASP A 58 9.15 24.35 9.81
N PRO A 59 7.99 23.76 10.14
CA PRO A 59 6.80 23.83 9.30
C PRO A 59 6.06 25.14 9.60
N GLN A 60 5.98 26.05 8.62
CA GLN A 60 5.12 27.24 8.70
C GLN A 60 3.64 26.89 8.88
#